data_AF-A0A7R7HVC7-F1
#
_entry.id   AF-A0A7R7HVC7-F1
#
_cell.length_a   1.000
_cell.length_b   1.000
_cell.length_c   1.000
_cell.angle_alpha   90.00
_cell.angle_beta   90.00
_cell.angle_gamma   90.00
#
_symmetry.space_group_name_H-M   'P 1'
#
loop_
_entity.id
_entity.type
_entity.pdbx_description
1 polymer ?
#
loop_
_entity_poly.entity_id
_entity_poly.type
_entity_poly.pdbx_seq_one_letter_code
_entity_poly.pdbx_strand_id
1 'polypeptide(L)'
;MTLTQLLAVPRRRWRWVLACALLGVLAVAGYLVLLPATYTATAVVTVRAVVTDPFSYPGPGADRAVNMNVETGIATGSQVADAVAKATGRSRAAVDDALTVEVPVGGQVLRFQYVAGSSADAIRGSNTAASAYLRVRRDDYRDQQRRRLAAYDATLKKLNSKLDAAQKAARKDGELGQNGSTGNDTTRALNDQISTVTERRADVAAIDLTPGTLTGPAAAPVPSNHDRPLLYALAGLLGGALLGAAASFVRESTDRRVRGAADATNAAAAPLLGVVRRGNRTPARARHADVDHVALAVARLGADGRPVMLLSARDDEGRADLSADVVVALAGFGREVYLGDVVGTGSELCARVRGASTSRPRDSVRVDPAADANAPARDRLSASRAGRAGAQRTGTDAAVEAAADLTDTVQLPAMRLAEGGTDRAAVRVPVNGTPRRIVSVRADSDDALSARPIPVVPVGRGAVAVGPAGAAPHDDGLVLFDAPPLDDDARGVRMLEDAAAVLVAVPHRTRLAELRRAADRLAAAGCPASGVVLVRGRT
;
A
#
# COMPACT_ATOMS: atom_id res chain seq x y z
N MET A 1 -10.25 -2.89 -18.16
CA MET A 1 -9.13 -3.85 -17.98
C MET A 1 -9.70 -5.26 -18.07
N THR A 2 -9.16 -6.11 -18.95
CA THR A 2 -9.69 -7.47 -19.16
C THR A 2 -9.11 -8.45 -18.14
N LEU A 3 -9.88 -9.47 -17.75
CA LEU A 3 -9.49 -10.50 -16.77
C LEU A 3 -8.14 -11.17 -17.12
N THR A 4 -7.86 -11.29 -18.42
CA THR A 4 -6.61 -11.85 -18.97
C THR A 4 -5.38 -10.98 -18.69
N GLN A 5 -5.51 -9.66 -18.53
CA GLN A 5 -4.41 -8.78 -18.15
C GLN A 5 -4.07 -8.86 -16.65
N LEU A 6 -5.06 -9.15 -15.79
CA LEU A 6 -4.87 -9.36 -14.35
C LEU A 6 -4.08 -10.65 -14.05
N LEU A 7 -4.25 -11.70 -14.85
CA LEU A 7 -3.57 -12.99 -14.69
C LEU A 7 -2.14 -13.04 -15.26
N ALA A 8 -1.74 -12.07 -16.08
CA ALA A 8 -0.38 -12.03 -16.66
C ALA A 8 0.70 -11.65 -15.63
N VAL A 9 0.34 -10.84 -14.64
CA VAL A 9 1.26 -10.33 -13.60
C VAL A 9 1.68 -11.43 -12.61
N PRO A 10 0.76 -12.24 -12.03
CA PRO A 10 1.14 -13.35 -11.14
C PRO A 10 2.03 -14.41 -11.80
N ARG A 11 1.83 -14.70 -13.10
CA ARG A 11 2.67 -15.68 -13.83
C ARG A 11 4.14 -15.27 -13.94
N ARG A 12 4.44 -13.98 -14.13
CA ARG A 12 5.84 -13.49 -14.23
C ARG A 12 6.56 -13.50 -12.89
N ARG A 13 5.83 -13.43 -11.77
CA ARG A 13 6.38 -13.35 -10.42
C ARG A 13 5.85 -14.45 -9.49
N TRP A 14 5.62 -15.65 -10.02
CA TRP A 14 5.08 -16.81 -9.28
C TRP A 14 5.87 -17.14 -8.01
N ARG A 15 7.17 -16.81 -7.97
CA ARG A 15 8.03 -16.96 -6.78
C ARG A 15 7.52 -16.17 -5.57
N TRP A 16 6.96 -14.98 -5.75
CA TRP A 16 6.37 -14.19 -4.66
C TRP A 16 5.07 -14.81 -4.16
N VAL A 17 4.23 -15.27 -5.08
CA VAL A 17 2.98 -15.97 -4.74
C VAL A 17 3.30 -17.24 -3.96
N LEU A 18 4.28 -18.02 -4.43
CA LEU A 18 4.74 -19.23 -3.75
C LEU A 18 5.35 -18.95 -2.38
N ALA A 19 6.20 -17.91 -2.27
CA ALA A 19 6.81 -17.54 -1.00
C ALA A 19 5.77 -17.13 0.05
N CYS A 20 4.77 -16.33 -0.34
CA CYS A 20 3.68 -15.95 0.56
C CYS A 20 2.74 -17.11 0.89
N ALA A 21 2.45 -18.00 -0.07
CA ALA A 21 1.69 -19.22 0.17
C ALA A 21 2.39 -20.14 1.17
N LEU A 22 3.70 -20.36 0.99
CA LEU A 22 4.52 -21.16 1.89
C LEU A 22 4.58 -20.53 3.29
N LEU A 23 4.72 -19.20 3.37
CA LEU A 23 4.70 -18.47 4.63
C LEU A 23 3.34 -18.58 5.34
N GLY A 24 2.24 -18.57 4.60
CA GLY A 24 0.90 -18.81 5.15
C GLY A 24 0.75 -20.22 5.74
N VAL A 25 1.25 -21.24 5.05
CA VAL A 25 1.29 -22.61 5.59
C VAL A 25 2.19 -22.71 6.82
N LEU A 26 3.36 -22.06 6.79
CA LEU A 26 4.31 -22.04 7.91
C LEU A 26 3.71 -21.35 9.14
N ALA A 27 2.95 -20.26 8.94
CA ALA A 27 2.25 -19.57 10.02
C ALA A 27 1.18 -20.46 10.66
N VAL A 28 0.42 -21.23 9.85
CA VAL A 28 -0.56 -22.19 10.37
C VAL A 28 0.11 -23.36 11.09
N ALA A 29 1.22 -23.88 10.56
CA ALA A 29 2.01 -24.91 11.24
C ALA A 29 2.54 -24.39 12.58
N GLY A 30 3.02 -23.14 12.62
CA GLY A 30 3.40 -22.46 13.85
C GLY A 30 2.22 -22.35 14.82
N TYR A 31 1.04 -21.94 14.35
CA TYR A 31 -0.17 -21.89 15.18
C TYR A 31 -0.49 -23.23 15.84
N LEU A 32 -0.49 -24.33 15.06
CA LEU A 32 -0.83 -25.66 15.56
C LEU A 32 0.19 -26.25 16.55
N VAL A 33 1.45 -25.82 16.49
CA VAL A 33 2.52 -26.32 17.36
C VAL A 33 2.73 -25.43 18.59
N LEU A 34 2.65 -24.11 18.44
CA LEU A 34 2.90 -23.16 19.53
C LEU A 34 1.69 -22.89 20.42
N LEU A 35 0.46 -22.93 19.88
CA LEU A 35 -0.74 -22.71 20.68
C LEU A 35 -1.29 -24.02 21.24
N PRO A 36 -1.73 -24.05 22.50
CA PRO A 36 -2.25 -25.26 23.11
C PRO A 36 -3.60 -25.66 22.50
N ALA A 37 -3.78 -26.97 22.30
CA ALA A 37 -5.07 -27.52 21.89
C ALA A 37 -6.10 -27.34 23.02
N THR A 38 -7.31 -26.90 22.66
CA THR A 38 -8.45 -26.80 23.56
C THR A 38 -9.52 -27.80 23.15
N TYR A 39 -10.21 -28.36 24.14
CA TYR A 39 -11.26 -29.35 24.00
C TYR A 39 -12.50 -28.85 24.72
N THR A 40 -13.65 -28.87 24.04
CA THR A 40 -14.92 -28.38 24.60
C THR A 40 -15.89 -29.54 24.77
N ALA A 41 -16.18 -29.93 26.01
CA ALA A 41 -17.12 -31.01 26.31
C ALA A 41 -18.44 -30.47 26.86
N THR A 42 -19.55 -31.10 26.48
CA THR A 42 -20.90 -30.66 26.82
C THR A 42 -21.67 -31.76 27.53
N ALA A 43 -22.21 -31.44 28.71
CA ALA A 43 -23.13 -32.30 29.46
C ALA A 43 -24.52 -31.65 29.48
N VAL A 44 -25.56 -32.47 29.37
CA VAL A 44 -26.95 -32.04 29.22
C VAL A 44 -27.76 -32.52 30.40
N VAL A 45 -28.40 -31.57 31.10
CA VAL A 45 -29.28 -31.82 32.25
C VAL A 45 -30.68 -31.39 31.90
N THR A 46 -31.65 -32.28 32.05
CA THR A 46 -33.07 -31.92 32.06
C THR A 46 -33.49 -31.58 33.47
N VAL A 47 -34.01 -30.38 33.61
CA VAL A 47 -34.54 -29.84 34.86
C VAL A 47 -35.98 -30.31 35.04
N ARG A 48 -36.32 -30.73 36.26
CA ARG A 48 -37.71 -31.05 36.64
C ARG A 48 -38.23 -30.01 37.61
N ALA A 49 -39.46 -29.55 37.39
CA ALA A 49 -40.21 -28.82 38.40
C ALA A 49 -40.52 -29.77 39.56
N VAL A 50 -40.15 -29.38 40.78
CA VAL A 50 -40.61 -30.07 42.00
C VAL A 50 -42.01 -29.56 42.30
N VAL A 51 -43.02 -30.35 41.94
CA VAL A 51 -44.42 -30.01 42.22
C VAL A 51 -44.70 -30.32 43.69
N THR A 52 -45.11 -29.32 44.46
CA THR A 52 -45.37 -29.46 45.91
C THR A 52 -46.70 -30.15 46.23
N ASP A 53 -47.47 -30.52 45.21
CA ASP A 53 -48.74 -31.25 45.33
C ASP A 53 -48.81 -32.32 44.20
N PRO A 54 -48.74 -33.63 44.54
CA PRO A 54 -48.77 -34.73 43.57
C PRO A 54 -50.13 -34.91 42.87
N PHE A 55 -51.20 -34.28 43.39
CA PHE A 55 -52.58 -34.48 42.93
C PHE A 55 -53.18 -33.24 42.25
N SER A 56 -52.51 -32.09 42.37
CA SER A 56 -52.80 -30.93 41.52
C SER A 56 -52.27 -31.19 40.11
N TYR A 57 -53.18 -31.48 39.17
CA TYR A 57 -52.88 -31.51 37.75
C TYR A 57 -52.14 -30.21 37.38
N PRO A 58 -50.94 -30.26 36.78
CA PRO A 58 -50.30 -29.04 36.33
C PRO A 58 -51.22 -28.39 35.29
N GLY A 59 -51.86 -27.28 35.66
CA GLY A 59 -52.55 -26.42 34.70
C GLY A 59 -51.57 -25.92 33.62
N PRO A 60 -52.04 -25.16 32.62
CA PRO A 60 -51.25 -24.67 31.47
C PRO A 60 -50.18 -23.63 31.86
N GLY A 61 -49.24 -24.02 32.73
CA GLY A 61 -48.22 -23.20 33.37
C GLY A 61 -47.09 -24.02 34.01
N ALA A 62 -46.97 -25.33 33.74
CA ALA A 62 -45.79 -26.13 34.12
C ALA A 62 -44.48 -25.52 33.57
N ASP A 63 -44.57 -24.83 32.42
CA ASP A 63 -43.46 -24.05 31.83
C ASP A 63 -43.08 -22.81 32.67
N ARG A 64 -44.00 -22.28 33.50
CA ARG A 64 -43.72 -21.19 34.45
C ARG A 64 -43.22 -21.70 35.81
N ALA A 65 -43.30 -23.01 36.08
CA ALA A 65 -42.92 -23.58 37.36
C ALA A 65 -41.39 -23.54 37.58
N VAL A 66 -40.60 -23.39 36.52
CA VAL A 66 -39.14 -23.28 36.62
C VAL A 66 -38.63 -22.09 35.81
N ASN A 67 -38.04 -21.12 36.52
CA ASN A 67 -37.44 -19.95 35.90
C ASN A 67 -36.01 -20.25 35.47
N MET A 68 -35.79 -20.56 34.18
CA MET A 68 -34.48 -20.92 33.65
C MET A 68 -33.39 -19.84 33.86
N ASN A 69 -33.75 -18.57 34.02
CA ASN A 69 -32.78 -17.51 34.32
C ASN A 69 -32.20 -17.70 35.73
N VAL A 70 -33.05 -18.05 36.70
CA VAL A 70 -32.61 -18.37 38.07
C VAL A 70 -31.80 -19.67 38.05
N GLU A 71 -32.23 -20.66 37.28
CA GLU A 71 -31.51 -21.93 37.15
C GLU A 71 -30.11 -21.78 36.59
N THR A 72 -29.94 -20.88 35.62
CA THR A 72 -28.61 -20.55 35.08
C THR A 72 -27.72 -19.95 36.18
N GLY A 73 -28.26 -19.06 37.02
CA GLY A 73 -27.53 -18.49 38.16
C GLY A 73 -27.13 -19.52 39.21
N ILE A 74 -27.97 -20.55 39.46
CA ILE A 74 -27.62 -21.66 40.35
C ILE A 74 -26.54 -22.54 39.69
N ALA A 75 -26.69 -22.81 38.39
CA ALA A 75 -25.76 -23.63 37.61
C ALA A 75 -24.35 -23.02 37.47
N THR A 76 -24.23 -21.69 37.47
CA THR A 76 -22.95 -20.96 37.49
C THR A 76 -22.52 -20.53 38.90
N GLY A 77 -23.25 -20.96 39.92
CA GLY A 77 -23.02 -20.56 41.31
C GLY A 77 -21.66 -21.00 41.89
N SER A 78 -21.33 -20.44 43.06
CA SER A 78 -20.10 -20.76 43.79
C SER A 78 -20.00 -22.25 44.14
N GLN A 79 -21.08 -22.87 44.61
CA GLN A 79 -21.04 -24.29 44.98
C GLN A 79 -20.71 -25.22 43.79
N VAL A 80 -21.23 -24.90 42.60
CA VAL A 80 -21.00 -25.71 41.39
C VAL A 80 -19.55 -25.60 40.94
N ALA A 81 -19.05 -24.39 40.74
CA ALA A 81 -17.70 -24.27 40.22
C ALA A 81 -16.59 -24.55 41.26
N ASP A 82 -16.90 -24.60 42.58
CA ASP A 82 -16.00 -25.11 43.60
C ASP A 82 -15.86 -26.63 43.50
N ALA A 83 -16.96 -27.33 43.19
CA ALA A 83 -16.93 -28.76 42.92
C ALA A 83 -16.09 -29.06 41.66
N VAL A 84 -16.24 -28.24 40.61
CA VAL A 84 -15.46 -28.37 39.38
C VAL A 84 -13.98 -28.04 39.61
N ALA A 85 -13.66 -26.99 40.37
CA ALA A 85 -12.29 -26.62 40.74
C ALA A 85 -11.59 -27.78 41.47
N LYS A 86 -12.28 -28.41 42.43
CA LYS A 86 -11.76 -29.59 43.15
C LYS A 86 -11.57 -30.79 42.24
N ALA A 87 -12.49 -31.05 41.31
CA ALA A 87 -12.41 -32.20 40.40
C ALA A 87 -11.36 -32.04 39.28
N THR A 88 -11.06 -30.81 38.88
CA THR A 88 -10.11 -30.49 37.81
C THR A 88 -8.74 -30.02 38.33
N GLY A 89 -8.61 -29.77 39.63
CA GLY A 89 -7.39 -29.22 40.23
C GLY A 89 -7.08 -27.77 39.81
N ARG A 90 -8.08 -27.04 39.31
CA ARG A 90 -7.94 -25.66 38.81
C ARG A 90 -8.39 -24.62 39.83
N SER A 91 -7.93 -23.38 39.67
CA SER A 91 -8.41 -22.26 40.47
C SER A 91 -9.85 -21.93 40.13
N ARG A 92 -10.57 -21.29 41.07
CA ARG A 92 -11.95 -20.89 40.87
C ARG A 92 -12.13 -19.98 39.66
N ALA A 93 -11.28 -18.95 39.54
CA ALA A 93 -11.30 -18.02 38.40
C ALA A 93 -11.12 -18.73 37.05
N ALA A 94 -10.20 -19.71 36.97
CA ALA A 94 -9.99 -20.49 35.75
C ALA A 94 -11.19 -21.39 35.41
N VAL A 95 -11.98 -21.81 36.39
CA VAL A 95 -13.24 -22.55 36.15
C VAL A 95 -14.32 -21.61 35.65
N ASP A 96 -14.46 -20.42 36.25
CA ASP A 96 -15.46 -19.44 35.84
C ASP A 96 -15.24 -19.00 34.37
N ASP A 97 -13.98 -18.85 33.94
CA ASP A 97 -13.63 -18.55 32.53
C ASP A 97 -13.88 -19.75 31.58
N ALA A 98 -13.78 -20.98 32.08
CA ALA A 98 -13.84 -22.20 31.26
C ALA A 98 -15.22 -22.87 31.22
N LEU A 99 -16.10 -22.57 32.18
CA LEU A 99 -17.44 -23.16 32.30
C LEU A 99 -18.49 -22.19 31.77
N THR A 100 -19.21 -22.62 30.74
CA THR A 100 -20.36 -21.86 30.20
C THR A 100 -21.63 -22.71 30.32
N VAL A 101 -22.70 -22.12 30.82
CA VAL A 101 -24.01 -22.77 30.93
C VAL A 101 -24.98 -22.09 29.99
N GLU A 102 -25.62 -22.87 29.12
CA GLU A 102 -26.58 -22.36 28.14
C GLU A 102 -27.94 -23.05 28.27
N VAL A 103 -29.01 -22.25 28.14
CA VAL A 103 -30.39 -22.72 28.10
C VAL A 103 -30.88 -22.68 26.64
N PRO A 104 -31.19 -23.82 26.01
CA PRO A 104 -31.81 -23.85 24.69
C PRO A 104 -33.22 -23.24 24.73
N VAL A 105 -33.65 -22.58 23.65
CA VAL A 105 -35.00 -22.01 23.55
C VAL A 105 -36.09 -23.09 23.65
N GLY A 106 -37.14 -22.81 24.42
CA GLY A 106 -38.34 -23.66 24.50
C GLY A 106 -38.19 -24.96 25.32
N GLY A 107 -37.14 -25.11 26.13
CA GLY A 107 -36.94 -26.32 26.95
C GLY A 107 -36.39 -26.06 28.35
N GLN A 108 -36.66 -27.00 29.27
CA GLN A 108 -36.10 -27.05 30.62
C GLN A 108 -34.77 -27.81 30.64
N VAL A 109 -33.83 -27.40 29.80
CA VAL A 109 -32.55 -28.09 29.59
C VAL A 109 -31.40 -27.13 29.85
N LEU A 110 -30.38 -27.61 30.57
CA LEU A 110 -29.12 -26.89 30.78
C LEU A 110 -27.99 -27.64 30.08
N ARG A 111 -27.23 -26.93 29.24
CA ARG A 111 -25.99 -27.43 28.63
C ARG A 111 -24.80 -26.87 29.39
N PHE A 112 -24.04 -27.73 30.04
CA PHE A 112 -22.80 -27.40 30.74
C PHE A 112 -21.63 -27.63 29.81
N GLN A 113 -21.08 -26.57 29.24
CA GLN A 113 -19.89 -26.61 28.38
C GLN A 113 -18.64 -26.30 29.20
N TYR A 114 -17.63 -27.16 29.13
CA TYR A 114 -16.36 -26.94 29.83
C TYR A 114 -15.18 -27.06 28.86
N VAL A 115 -14.35 -26.02 28.82
CA VAL A 115 -13.17 -25.94 27.96
C VAL A 115 -11.90 -26.30 28.73
N ALA A 116 -11.14 -27.29 28.24
CA ALA A 116 -9.90 -27.71 28.88
C ALA A 116 -8.79 -28.06 27.87
N GLY A 117 -7.55 -28.16 28.36
CA GLY A 117 -6.38 -28.55 27.55
C GLY A 117 -6.31 -30.05 27.23
N SER A 118 -7.21 -30.85 27.79
CA SER A 118 -7.31 -32.28 27.51
C SER A 118 -8.78 -32.69 27.40
N SER A 119 -9.07 -33.68 26.55
CA SER A 119 -10.42 -34.25 26.42
C SER A 119 -10.94 -34.81 27.76
N ALA A 120 -10.05 -35.43 28.54
CA ALA A 120 -10.41 -36.02 29.84
C ALA A 120 -10.79 -34.95 30.88
N ASP A 121 -10.05 -33.82 30.94
CA ASP A 121 -10.40 -32.69 31.81
C ASP A 121 -11.70 -32.01 31.37
N ALA A 122 -11.92 -31.87 30.06
CA ALA A 122 -13.14 -31.30 29.51
C ALA A 122 -14.37 -32.11 29.96
N ILE A 123 -14.31 -33.43 29.76
CA ILE A 123 -15.36 -34.38 30.18
C ILE A 123 -15.57 -34.34 31.69
N ARG A 124 -14.48 -34.40 32.48
CA ARG A 124 -14.57 -34.36 33.95
C ARG A 124 -15.22 -33.07 34.44
N GLY A 125 -14.78 -31.92 33.94
CA GLY A 125 -15.31 -30.62 34.38
C GLY A 125 -16.79 -30.44 34.04
N SER A 126 -17.18 -30.79 32.82
CA SER A 126 -18.57 -30.70 32.35
C SER A 126 -19.51 -31.63 33.14
N ASN A 127 -19.15 -32.91 33.32
CA ASN A 127 -19.96 -33.87 34.10
C ASN A 127 -20.01 -33.52 35.60
N THR A 128 -18.90 -32.99 36.14
CA THR A 128 -18.87 -32.53 37.54
C THR A 128 -19.78 -31.32 37.73
N ALA A 129 -19.76 -30.35 36.81
CA ALA A 129 -20.64 -29.18 36.88
C ALA A 129 -22.12 -29.59 36.88
N ALA A 130 -22.50 -30.47 35.93
CA ALA A 130 -23.86 -30.96 35.80
C ALA A 130 -24.34 -31.73 37.06
N SER A 131 -23.51 -32.62 37.59
CA SER A 131 -23.86 -33.40 38.79
C SER A 131 -23.83 -32.56 40.08
N ALA A 132 -22.94 -31.57 40.16
CA ALA A 132 -22.91 -30.61 41.27
C ALA A 132 -24.16 -29.72 41.27
N TYR A 133 -24.60 -29.22 40.12
CA TYR A 133 -25.85 -28.46 40.00
C TYR A 133 -27.06 -29.27 40.51
N LEU A 134 -27.21 -30.53 40.08
CA LEU A 134 -28.29 -31.39 40.56
C LEU A 134 -28.21 -31.62 42.07
N ARG A 135 -27.00 -31.70 42.63
CA ARG A 135 -26.79 -31.84 44.08
C ARG A 135 -27.22 -30.60 44.84
N VAL A 136 -26.76 -29.41 44.42
CA VAL A 136 -27.15 -28.12 45.01
C VAL A 136 -28.67 -27.98 45.04
N ARG A 137 -29.31 -28.22 43.89
CA ARG A 137 -30.77 -28.13 43.76
C ARG A 137 -31.51 -29.10 44.70
N ARG A 138 -31.05 -30.34 44.80
CA ARG A 138 -31.64 -31.34 45.70
C ARG A 138 -31.48 -30.95 47.16
N ASP A 139 -30.33 -30.43 47.53
CA ASP A 139 -30.03 -30.05 48.91
C ASP A 139 -30.84 -28.80 49.32
N ASP A 140 -31.03 -27.84 48.41
CA ASP A 140 -31.92 -26.69 48.61
C ASP A 140 -33.37 -27.13 48.90
N TYR A 141 -33.91 -28.08 48.12
CA TYR A 141 -35.27 -28.59 48.36
C TYR A 141 -35.37 -29.40 49.66
N ARG A 142 -34.35 -30.20 49.99
CA ARG A 142 -34.28 -30.91 51.28
C ARG A 142 -34.26 -29.93 52.46
N ASP A 143 -33.52 -28.84 52.35
CA ASP A 143 -33.48 -27.80 53.38
C ASP A 143 -34.83 -27.11 53.55
N GLN A 144 -35.51 -26.78 52.44
CA GLN A 144 -36.86 -26.22 52.49
C GLN A 144 -37.85 -27.20 53.14
N GLN A 145 -37.82 -28.48 52.76
CA GLN A 145 -38.67 -29.51 53.34
C GLN A 145 -38.41 -29.64 54.85
N ARG A 146 -37.14 -29.72 55.27
CA ARG A 146 -36.74 -29.79 56.69
C ARG A 146 -37.26 -28.60 57.49
N ARG A 147 -37.10 -27.38 56.96
CA ARG A 147 -37.61 -26.16 57.62
C ARG A 147 -39.13 -26.14 57.74
N ARG A 148 -39.85 -26.60 56.71
CA ARG A 148 -41.33 -26.70 56.74
C ARG A 148 -41.82 -27.76 57.73
N LEU A 149 -41.21 -28.94 57.74
CA LEU A 149 -41.53 -30.00 58.69
C LEU A 149 -41.28 -29.54 60.14
N ALA A 150 -40.16 -28.87 60.40
CA ALA A 150 -39.86 -28.31 61.72
C ALA A 150 -40.91 -27.25 62.16
N ALA A 151 -41.43 -26.43 61.23
CA ALA A 151 -42.49 -25.48 61.52
C ALA A 151 -43.84 -26.16 61.83
N TYR A 152 -44.18 -27.24 61.13
CA TYR A 152 -45.36 -28.07 61.45
C TYR A 152 -45.21 -28.77 62.80
N ASP A 153 -44.04 -29.35 63.09
CA ASP A 153 -43.74 -30.00 64.37
C ASP A 153 -43.89 -29.00 65.54
N ALA A 154 -43.40 -27.77 65.36
CA ALA A 154 -43.58 -26.70 66.34
C ALA A 154 -45.07 -26.31 66.53
N THR A 155 -45.86 -26.33 65.46
CA THR A 155 -47.29 -26.04 65.50
C THR A 155 -48.07 -27.15 66.20
N LEU A 156 -47.78 -28.42 65.88
CA LEU A 156 -48.34 -29.58 66.55
C LEU A 156 -48.04 -29.56 68.06
N LYS A 157 -46.79 -29.21 68.44
CA LYS A 157 -46.41 -29.07 69.85
C LYS A 157 -47.27 -28.00 70.56
N LYS A 158 -47.52 -26.86 69.92
CA LYS A 158 -48.39 -25.80 70.47
C LYS A 158 -49.85 -26.28 70.57
N LEU A 159 -50.39 -26.94 69.56
CA LEU A 159 -51.76 -27.45 69.57
C LEU A 159 -51.96 -28.53 70.64
N ASN A 160 -51.02 -29.47 70.78
CA ASN A 160 -51.03 -30.48 71.84
C ASN A 160 -51.00 -29.83 73.22
N SER A 161 -50.16 -28.80 73.44
CA SER A 161 -50.14 -28.09 74.72
C SER A 161 -51.45 -27.37 75.05
N LYS A 162 -52.14 -26.83 74.04
CA LYS A 162 -53.48 -26.21 74.19
C LYS A 162 -54.54 -27.27 74.49
N LEU A 163 -54.46 -28.43 73.83
CA LEU A 163 -55.34 -29.57 74.09
C LEU A 163 -55.19 -30.05 75.53
N ASP A 164 -53.97 -30.25 76.01
CA ASP A 164 -53.70 -30.66 77.39
C ASP A 164 -54.24 -29.63 78.41
N ALA A 165 -54.09 -28.34 78.13
CA ALA A 165 -54.62 -27.28 78.99
C ALA A 165 -56.16 -27.24 78.98
N ALA A 166 -56.79 -27.37 77.81
CA ALA A 166 -58.24 -27.42 77.67
C ALA A 166 -58.84 -28.65 78.36
N GLN A 167 -58.21 -29.82 78.23
CA GLN A 167 -58.61 -31.04 78.93
C GLN A 167 -58.49 -30.90 80.45
N LYS A 168 -57.41 -30.28 80.95
CA LYS A 168 -57.24 -30.00 82.39
C LYS A 168 -58.32 -29.04 82.91
N ALA A 169 -58.64 -27.98 82.15
CA ALA A 169 -59.71 -27.05 82.50
C ALA A 169 -61.10 -27.72 82.51
N ALA A 170 -61.40 -28.53 81.49
CA ALA A 170 -62.67 -29.28 81.40
C ALA A 170 -62.85 -30.28 82.56
N ARG A 171 -61.77 -30.93 83.02
CA ARG A 171 -61.82 -31.80 84.21
C ARG A 171 -62.10 -31.03 85.50
N LYS A 172 -61.61 -29.79 85.62
CA LYS A 172 -61.81 -28.92 86.79
C LYS A 172 -63.22 -28.33 86.84
N ASP A 173 -63.80 -27.97 85.70
CA ASP A 173 -65.18 -27.45 85.61
C ASP A 173 -66.24 -28.56 85.71
N GLY A 174 -65.88 -29.81 85.37
CA GLY A 174 -66.74 -30.99 85.52
C GLY A 174 -67.18 -31.28 86.97
N GLU A 175 -66.46 -30.77 87.98
CA GLU A 175 -66.86 -30.84 89.39
C GLU A 175 -67.95 -29.81 89.76
N LEU A 176 -68.20 -28.78 88.93
CA LEU A 176 -69.10 -27.65 89.22
C LEU A 176 -70.40 -27.61 88.38
N GLY A 177 -70.66 -28.65 87.57
CA GLY A 177 -72.01 -29.03 87.12
C GLY A 177 -72.71 -28.21 86.01
N GLN A 178 -72.19 -27.07 85.53
CA GLN A 178 -72.95 -26.24 84.54
C GLN A 178 -72.25 -25.86 83.22
N ASN A 179 -70.96 -26.17 82.98
CA ASN A 179 -70.24 -25.72 81.76
C ASN A 179 -69.63 -26.83 80.87
N GLY A 180 -70.06 -28.09 81.01
CA GLY A 180 -69.42 -29.25 80.37
C GLY A 180 -69.47 -29.33 78.83
N SER A 181 -70.35 -28.58 78.16
CA SER A 181 -70.47 -28.60 76.68
C SER A 181 -69.37 -27.80 75.97
N THR A 182 -69.08 -26.59 76.43
CA THR A 182 -68.11 -25.67 75.79
C THR A 182 -66.67 -26.22 75.81
N GLY A 183 -66.28 -26.93 76.88
CA GLY A 183 -64.96 -27.57 76.98
C GLY A 183 -64.77 -28.74 76.01
N ASN A 184 -65.84 -29.49 75.73
CA ASN A 184 -65.83 -30.60 74.79
C ASN A 184 -65.74 -30.11 73.33
N ASP A 185 -66.44 -29.02 73.00
CA ASP A 185 -66.40 -28.44 71.65
C ASP A 185 -65.01 -27.84 71.33
N THR A 186 -64.36 -27.22 72.31
CA THR A 186 -62.98 -26.72 72.18
C THR A 186 -61.98 -27.86 71.96
N THR A 187 -62.17 -28.98 72.66
CA THR A 187 -61.30 -30.17 72.53
C THR A 187 -61.46 -30.83 71.16
N ARG A 188 -62.70 -30.94 70.64
CA ARG A 188 -62.96 -31.44 69.28
C ARG A 188 -62.29 -30.55 68.22
N ALA A 189 -62.48 -29.24 68.31
CA ALA A 189 -61.88 -28.30 67.36
C ALA A 189 -60.34 -28.38 67.32
N LEU A 190 -59.68 -28.58 68.48
CA LEU A 190 -58.23 -28.79 68.55
C LEU A 190 -57.80 -30.12 67.93
N ASN A 191 -58.55 -31.21 68.14
CA ASN A 191 -58.28 -32.51 67.51
C ASN A 191 -58.43 -32.46 65.97
N ASP A 192 -59.43 -31.74 65.46
CA ASP A 192 -59.62 -31.54 64.02
C ASP A 192 -58.44 -30.75 63.42
N GLN A 193 -57.96 -29.72 64.12
CA GLN A 193 -56.76 -28.96 63.72
C GLN A 193 -55.50 -29.83 63.74
N ILE A 194 -55.30 -30.66 64.76
CA ILE A 194 -54.16 -31.59 64.84
C ILE A 194 -54.21 -32.56 63.66
N SER A 195 -55.38 -33.12 63.35
CA SER A 195 -55.56 -34.05 62.23
C SER A 195 -55.21 -33.35 60.91
N THR A 196 -55.73 -32.14 60.69
CA THR A 196 -55.45 -31.33 59.49
C THR A 196 -53.96 -30.99 59.35
N VAL A 197 -53.27 -30.62 60.43
CA VAL A 197 -51.83 -30.31 60.40
C VAL A 197 -51.00 -31.57 60.19
N THR A 198 -51.42 -32.72 60.74
CA THR A 198 -50.73 -34.00 60.58
C THR A 198 -50.83 -34.50 59.13
N GLU A 199 -52.00 -34.36 58.50
CA GLU A 199 -52.20 -34.66 57.08
C GLU A 199 -51.29 -33.79 56.21
N ARG A 200 -51.31 -32.46 56.38
CA ARG A 200 -50.42 -31.53 55.65
C ARG A 200 -48.94 -31.82 55.85
N ARG A 201 -48.54 -32.28 57.05
CA ARG A 201 -47.17 -32.69 57.33
C ARG A 201 -46.81 -33.96 56.57
N ALA A 202 -47.72 -34.95 56.50
CA ALA A 202 -47.52 -36.17 55.73
C ALA A 202 -47.39 -35.87 54.24
N ASP A 203 -48.20 -34.95 53.70
CA ASP A 203 -48.10 -34.50 52.31
C ASP A 203 -46.73 -33.89 52.01
N VAL A 204 -46.25 -32.98 52.85
CA VAL A 204 -44.92 -32.36 52.68
C VAL A 204 -43.79 -33.38 52.83
N ALA A 205 -43.95 -34.38 53.70
CA ALA A 205 -42.97 -35.46 53.86
C ALA A 205 -42.91 -36.38 52.63
N ALA A 206 -44.01 -36.52 51.89
CA ALA A 206 -44.12 -37.39 50.72
C ALA A 206 -43.63 -36.76 49.39
N ILE A 207 -43.30 -35.47 49.37
CA ILE A 207 -42.83 -34.78 48.15
C ILE A 207 -41.55 -35.43 47.60
N ASP A 208 -41.56 -35.80 46.31
CA ASP A 208 -40.37 -36.26 45.57
C ASP A 208 -39.41 -35.08 45.32
N LEU A 209 -38.20 -35.18 45.85
CA LEU A 209 -37.16 -34.13 45.77
C LEU A 209 -36.20 -34.32 44.59
N THR A 210 -36.62 -35.04 43.55
CA THR A 210 -35.76 -35.29 42.38
C THR A 210 -35.55 -33.99 41.59
N PRO A 211 -34.32 -33.43 41.56
CA PRO A 211 -34.03 -32.10 40.98
C PRO A 211 -34.09 -32.05 39.45
N GLY A 212 -34.05 -33.22 38.81
CA GLY A 212 -33.78 -33.38 37.38
C GLY A 212 -32.93 -34.61 37.13
N THR A 213 -32.54 -34.81 35.87
CA THR A 213 -31.72 -35.94 35.43
C THR A 213 -30.63 -35.49 34.47
N LEU A 214 -29.48 -36.16 34.53
CA LEU A 214 -28.41 -36.01 33.54
C LEU A 214 -28.79 -36.86 32.32
N THR A 215 -29.26 -36.23 31.25
CA THR A 215 -29.76 -36.91 30.04
C THR A 215 -28.68 -37.13 28.99
N GLY A 216 -27.65 -36.30 28.98
CA GLY A 216 -26.49 -36.44 28.10
C GLY A 216 -25.20 -36.24 28.87
N PRO A 217 -24.59 -37.28 29.46
CA PRO A 217 -23.26 -37.14 30.04
C PRO A 217 -22.26 -36.79 28.94
N ALA A 218 -21.32 -35.89 29.24
CA ALA A 218 -20.20 -35.60 28.35
C ALA A 218 -19.36 -36.87 28.15
N ALA A 219 -19.09 -37.22 26.89
CA ALA A 219 -18.30 -38.39 26.50
C ALA A 219 -17.49 -38.08 25.24
N ALA A 220 -16.46 -38.89 24.97
CA ALA A 220 -15.67 -38.79 23.75
C ALA A 220 -16.50 -39.26 22.52
N PRO A 221 -16.22 -38.74 21.31
CA PRO A 221 -15.18 -37.75 20.96
C PRO A 221 -15.57 -36.30 21.32
N VAL A 222 -14.58 -35.53 21.80
CA VAL A 222 -14.76 -34.12 22.19
C VAL A 222 -14.13 -33.24 21.11
N PRO A 223 -14.85 -32.26 20.53
CA PRO A 223 -14.30 -31.41 19.50
C PRO A 223 -13.10 -30.60 20.02
N SER A 224 -12.06 -30.53 19.21
CA SER A 224 -10.88 -29.70 19.44
C SER A 224 -10.69 -28.64 18.36
N ASN A 225 -10.12 -27.50 18.75
CA ASN A 225 -9.64 -26.48 17.82
C ASN A 225 -8.55 -27.01 16.87
N HIS A 226 -7.95 -28.19 17.12
CA HIS A 226 -6.93 -28.81 16.28
C HIS A 226 -7.44 -29.96 15.40
N ASP A 227 -8.72 -30.34 15.46
CA ASP A 227 -9.25 -31.53 14.74
C ASP A 227 -9.19 -31.43 13.22
N ARG A 228 -8.99 -30.22 12.68
CA ARG A 228 -9.07 -29.94 11.24
C ARG A 228 -7.78 -29.28 10.70
N PRO A 229 -6.60 -29.90 10.90
CA PRO A 229 -5.33 -29.30 10.53
C PRO A 229 -5.21 -29.06 9.02
N LEU A 230 -5.80 -29.96 8.22
CA LEU A 230 -5.82 -29.84 6.76
C LEU A 230 -6.63 -28.63 6.28
N LEU A 231 -7.75 -28.32 6.93
CA LEU A 231 -8.55 -27.14 6.59
C LEU A 231 -7.81 -25.85 6.92
N TYR A 232 -7.10 -25.80 8.05
CA TYR A 232 -6.25 -24.64 8.36
C TYR A 232 -5.09 -24.52 7.39
N ALA A 233 -4.42 -25.63 7.03
CA ALA A 233 -3.33 -25.60 6.06
C ALA A 233 -3.81 -25.11 4.69
N LEU A 234 -4.99 -25.56 4.23
CA LEU A 234 -5.61 -25.09 3.01
C LEU A 234 -5.96 -23.59 3.08
N ALA A 235 -6.51 -23.14 4.21
CA ALA A 235 -6.81 -21.73 4.44
C ALA A 235 -5.53 -20.86 4.44
N GLY A 236 -4.47 -21.33 5.09
CA GLY A 236 -3.16 -20.67 5.09
C GLY A 236 -2.52 -20.61 3.71
N LEU A 237 -2.61 -21.69 2.92
CA LEU A 237 -2.12 -21.74 1.55
C LEU A 237 -2.88 -20.78 0.65
N LEU A 238 -4.22 -20.82 0.68
CA LEU A 238 -5.07 -19.96 -0.16
C LEU A 238 -4.95 -18.48 0.25
N GLY A 239 -4.96 -18.19 1.54
CA GLY A 239 -4.77 -16.85 2.09
C GLY A 239 -3.38 -16.29 1.75
N GLY A 240 -2.34 -17.10 1.92
CA GLY A 240 -0.97 -16.75 1.56
C GLY A 240 -0.79 -16.53 0.06
N ALA A 241 -1.42 -17.36 -0.79
CA ALA A 241 -1.40 -17.18 -2.24
C ALA A 241 -2.12 -15.89 -2.67
N LEU A 242 -3.27 -15.57 -2.07
CA LEU A 242 -4.01 -14.35 -2.35
C LEU A 242 -3.22 -13.10 -1.94
N LEU A 243 -2.62 -13.10 -0.75
CA LEU A 243 -1.72 -12.03 -0.31
C LEU A 243 -0.50 -11.92 -1.22
N GLY A 244 0.07 -13.05 -1.65
CA GLY A 244 1.17 -13.08 -2.59
C GLY A 244 0.81 -12.50 -3.96
N ALA A 245 -0.41 -12.75 -4.45
CA ALA A 245 -0.91 -12.15 -5.68
C ALA A 245 -1.06 -10.63 -5.54
N ALA A 246 -1.64 -10.14 -4.43
CA ALA A 246 -1.72 -8.71 -4.14
C ALA A 246 -0.33 -8.06 -4.03
N ALA A 247 0.59 -8.67 -3.29
CA ALA A 247 1.97 -8.21 -3.16
C ALA A 247 2.70 -8.19 -4.51
N SER A 248 2.45 -9.18 -5.37
CA SER A 248 2.99 -9.20 -6.74
C SER A 248 2.50 -8.01 -7.56
N PHE A 249 1.23 -7.62 -7.41
CA PHE A 249 0.65 -6.48 -8.11
C PHE A 249 1.19 -5.14 -7.59
N VAL A 250 1.34 -4.98 -6.27
CA VAL A 250 1.97 -3.79 -5.67
C VAL A 250 3.43 -3.66 -6.09
N ARG A 251 4.17 -4.78 -6.15
CA ARG A 251 5.55 -4.77 -6.59
C ARG A 251 5.68 -4.49 -8.10
N GLU A 252 4.73 -4.93 -8.91
CA GLU A 252 4.71 -4.61 -10.34
C GLU A 252 4.28 -3.15 -10.58
N SER A 253 3.33 -2.63 -9.79
CA SER A 253 2.87 -1.26 -9.93
C SER A 253 3.93 -0.23 -9.56
N THR A 254 4.88 -0.60 -8.70
CA THR A 254 6.04 0.21 -8.28
C THR A 254 7.24 0.14 -9.24
N ASP A 255 7.33 -0.85 -10.13
CA ASP A 255 8.42 -1.01 -11.11
C ASP A 255 7.97 -0.66 -12.56
N ARG A 256 7.14 0.39 -12.71
CA ARG A 256 6.76 0.88 -14.05
C ARG A 256 7.90 1.69 -14.66
N ARG A 257 8.49 1.16 -15.73
CA ARG A 257 9.57 1.79 -16.52
C ARG A 257 9.08 2.24 -17.88
N VAL A 258 9.73 3.26 -18.45
CA VAL A 258 9.47 3.78 -19.80
C VAL A 258 9.80 2.68 -20.82
N ARG A 259 8.85 2.24 -21.65
CA ARG A 259 9.10 1.19 -22.67
C ARG A 259 9.19 1.76 -24.09
N GLY A 260 8.61 2.93 -24.34
CA GLY A 260 8.61 3.55 -25.66
C GLY A 260 8.30 5.04 -25.64
N ALA A 261 8.21 5.62 -26.84
CA ALA A 261 7.96 7.04 -27.06
C ALA A 261 6.68 7.52 -26.37
N ALA A 262 5.57 6.77 -26.50
CA ALA A 262 4.30 7.15 -25.88
C ALA A 262 4.40 7.26 -24.35
N ASP A 263 5.06 6.31 -23.69
CA ASP A 263 5.25 6.36 -22.23
C ASP A 263 6.08 7.58 -21.81
N ALA A 264 7.12 7.92 -22.59
CA ALA A 264 8.02 9.04 -22.32
C ALA A 264 7.33 10.39 -22.53
N THR A 265 6.63 10.57 -23.65
CA THR A 265 5.84 11.77 -23.96
C THR A 265 4.74 11.98 -22.93
N ASN A 266 4.02 10.93 -22.55
CA ASN A 266 2.95 11.03 -21.54
C ASN A 266 3.49 11.36 -20.14
N ALA A 267 4.65 10.81 -19.76
CA ALA A 267 5.25 11.08 -18.45
C ALA A 267 5.94 12.44 -18.37
N ALA A 268 6.58 12.89 -19.45
CA ALA A 268 7.25 14.19 -19.53
C ALA A 268 6.29 15.35 -19.84
N ALA A 269 5.04 15.05 -20.24
CA ALA A 269 4.07 16.01 -20.75
C ALA A 269 4.63 16.89 -21.89
N ALA A 270 5.55 16.33 -22.70
CA ALA A 270 6.34 17.06 -23.67
C ALA A 270 6.50 16.25 -24.98
N PRO A 271 6.57 16.91 -26.14
CA PRO A 271 6.68 16.23 -27.43
C PRO A 271 7.98 15.43 -27.55
N LEU A 272 7.95 14.33 -28.30
CA LEU A 272 9.14 13.54 -28.61
C LEU A 272 10.00 14.31 -29.64
N LEU A 273 11.24 14.67 -29.27
CA LEU A 273 12.19 15.34 -30.16
C LEU A 273 12.98 14.34 -31.03
N GLY A 274 13.11 13.10 -30.56
CA GLY A 274 13.74 12.03 -31.34
C GLY A 274 14.10 10.80 -30.51
N VAL A 275 14.56 9.76 -31.21
CA VAL A 275 15.01 8.50 -30.61
C VAL A 275 16.41 8.18 -31.13
N VAL A 276 17.39 8.12 -30.24
CA VAL A 276 18.80 7.84 -30.57
C VAL A 276 19.13 6.39 -30.25
N ARG A 277 19.45 5.59 -31.27
CA ARG A 277 19.80 4.17 -31.09
C ARG A 277 21.28 4.01 -30.77
N ARG A 278 21.63 3.67 -29.53
CA ARG A 278 23.00 3.41 -29.06
C ARG A 278 23.23 1.93 -28.73
N GLY A 279 23.43 1.11 -29.75
CA GLY A 279 23.83 -0.29 -29.57
C GLY A 279 24.88 -0.71 -30.59
N ASN A 280 25.89 -1.51 -30.22
CA ASN A 280 27.03 -1.88 -31.09
C ASN A 280 26.63 -2.50 -32.44
N ARG A 281 25.39 -2.98 -32.56
CA ARG A 281 24.80 -3.53 -33.79
C ARG A 281 24.14 -2.47 -34.69
N THR A 282 23.90 -1.26 -34.19
CA THR A 282 23.36 -0.16 -34.97
C THR A 282 24.47 0.43 -35.85
N PRO A 283 24.29 0.47 -37.20
CA PRO A 283 25.24 1.10 -38.09
C PRO A 283 25.51 2.54 -37.71
N ALA A 284 26.77 2.99 -37.77
CA ALA A 284 27.17 4.35 -37.41
C ALA A 284 26.35 5.42 -38.15
N ARG A 285 26.08 5.23 -39.46
CA ARG A 285 25.23 6.13 -40.26
C ARG A 285 23.82 6.30 -39.69
N ALA A 286 23.19 5.22 -39.21
CA ALA A 286 21.85 5.30 -38.63
C ALA A 286 21.86 6.03 -37.28
N ARG A 287 22.93 5.86 -36.50
CA ARG A 287 23.11 6.63 -35.25
C ARG A 287 23.28 8.11 -35.53
N HIS A 288 24.14 8.47 -36.49
CA HIS A 288 24.36 9.87 -36.88
C HIS A 288 23.06 10.50 -37.39
N ALA A 289 22.27 9.80 -38.22
CA ALA A 289 20.98 10.30 -38.68
C ALA A 289 19.98 10.54 -37.53
N ASP A 290 19.94 9.64 -36.54
CA ASP A 290 19.10 9.84 -35.35
C ASP A 290 19.55 11.08 -34.55
N VAL A 291 20.86 11.28 -34.42
CA VAL A 291 21.45 12.45 -33.74
C VAL A 291 21.21 13.74 -34.55
N ASP A 292 21.34 13.69 -35.88
CA ASP A 292 21.06 14.82 -36.78
C ASP A 292 19.61 15.29 -36.61
N HIS A 293 18.67 14.35 -36.48
CA HIS A 293 17.27 14.68 -36.25
C HIS A 293 17.05 15.38 -34.90
N VAL A 294 17.66 14.86 -33.83
CA VAL A 294 17.61 15.51 -32.50
C VAL A 294 18.29 16.87 -32.52
N ALA A 295 19.41 17.01 -33.24
CA ALA A 295 20.13 18.27 -33.38
C ALA A 295 19.30 19.33 -34.10
N LEU A 296 18.58 18.97 -35.17
CA LEU A 296 17.65 19.89 -35.84
C LEU A 296 16.49 20.30 -34.92
N ALA A 297 15.97 19.39 -34.11
CA ALA A 297 14.93 19.70 -33.13
C ALA A 297 15.45 20.66 -32.03
N VAL A 298 16.66 20.43 -31.52
CA VAL A 298 17.34 21.30 -30.55
C VAL A 298 17.64 22.68 -31.15
N ALA A 299 18.12 22.73 -32.40
CA ALA A 299 18.37 23.97 -33.13
C ALA A 299 17.11 24.84 -33.29
N ARG A 300 15.95 24.20 -33.43
CA ARG A 300 14.65 24.87 -33.50
C ARG A 300 14.20 25.41 -32.14
N LEU A 301 14.47 24.67 -31.05
CA LEU A 301 14.14 25.12 -29.70
C LEU A 301 14.97 26.34 -29.27
N GLY A 302 16.25 26.40 -29.69
CA GLY A 302 17.13 27.54 -29.42
C GLY A 302 17.19 28.57 -30.55
N ALA A 303 16.24 28.56 -31.50
CA ALA A 303 16.27 29.47 -32.64
C ALA A 303 16.08 30.94 -32.22
N ASP A 304 15.36 31.18 -31.12
CA ASP A 304 15.07 32.52 -30.58
C ASP A 304 16.20 33.01 -29.65
N GLY A 305 17.41 32.43 -29.73
CA GLY A 305 18.54 32.75 -28.85
C GLY A 305 18.45 32.16 -27.44
N ARG A 306 17.37 31.42 -27.13
CA ARG A 306 17.20 30.78 -25.82
C ARG A 306 18.17 29.63 -25.62
N PRO A 307 18.88 29.53 -24.48
CA PRO A 307 19.73 28.39 -24.20
C PRO A 307 18.88 27.12 -24.09
N VAL A 308 19.38 26.00 -24.63
CA VAL A 308 18.72 24.70 -24.49
C VAL A 308 19.43 23.91 -23.41
N MET A 309 18.68 23.30 -22.49
CA MET A 309 19.24 22.53 -21.39
C MET A 309 18.84 21.07 -21.51
N LEU A 310 19.82 20.15 -21.51
CA LEU A 310 19.58 18.71 -21.49
C LEU A 310 19.65 18.22 -20.05
N LEU A 311 18.60 17.54 -19.62
CA LEU A 311 18.45 16.99 -18.27
C LEU A 311 18.07 15.51 -18.34
N SER A 312 18.45 14.74 -17.33
CA SER A 312 18.08 13.33 -17.20
C SER A 312 17.34 13.11 -15.89
N ALA A 313 16.52 12.05 -15.81
CA ALA A 313 15.84 11.71 -14.55
C ALA A 313 16.79 11.01 -13.56
N ARG A 314 17.92 10.49 -14.05
CA ARG A 314 18.98 9.84 -13.28
C ARG A 314 20.35 10.11 -13.89
N ASP A 315 21.39 9.92 -13.09
CA ASP A 315 22.74 9.76 -13.58
C ASP A 315 22.83 8.51 -14.48
N ASP A 316 23.78 8.52 -15.42
CA ASP A 316 24.03 7.43 -16.39
C ASP A 316 22.93 7.14 -17.43
N GLU A 317 22.07 8.12 -17.76
CA GLU A 317 21.10 8.01 -18.87
C GLU A 317 21.71 8.36 -20.25
N GLY A 318 23.05 8.46 -20.34
CA GLY A 318 23.76 8.77 -21.59
C GLY A 318 23.60 10.22 -22.05
N ARG A 319 23.20 11.12 -21.15
CA ARG A 319 22.98 12.54 -21.38
C ARG A 319 24.25 13.26 -21.86
N ALA A 320 25.37 13.12 -21.16
CA ALA A 320 26.66 13.73 -21.53
C ALA A 320 27.18 13.29 -22.91
N ASP A 321 26.95 12.02 -23.27
CA ASP A 321 27.26 11.54 -24.62
C ASP A 321 26.30 12.13 -25.65
N LEU A 322 25.02 12.30 -25.29
CA LEU A 322 24.01 12.86 -26.20
C LEU A 322 24.25 14.35 -26.45
N SER A 323 24.57 15.12 -25.42
CA SER A 323 24.94 16.53 -25.56
C SER A 323 26.17 16.68 -26.45
N ALA A 324 27.22 15.88 -26.24
CA ALA A 324 28.40 15.86 -27.10
C ALA A 324 28.08 15.52 -28.58
N ASP A 325 27.30 14.46 -28.83
CA ASP A 325 26.94 14.04 -30.20
C ASP A 325 26.08 15.09 -30.92
N VAL A 326 25.17 15.75 -30.18
CA VAL A 326 24.27 16.80 -30.70
C VAL A 326 25.04 18.08 -31.04
N VAL A 327 25.94 18.57 -30.17
CA VAL A 327 26.73 19.78 -30.49
C VAL A 327 27.69 19.55 -31.67
N VAL A 328 28.26 18.34 -31.79
CA VAL A 328 29.06 17.97 -32.97
C VAL A 328 28.20 17.94 -34.23
N ALA A 329 26.94 17.49 -34.15
CA ALA A 329 26.03 17.51 -35.29
C ALA A 329 25.70 18.95 -35.71
N LEU A 330 25.36 19.80 -34.75
CA LEU A 330 25.06 21.22 -34.95
C LEU A 330 26.25 21.96 -35.57
N ALA A 331 27.46 21.73 -35.07
CA ALA A 331 28.68 22.31 -35.62
C ALA A 331 29.00 21.76 -37.03
N GLY A 332 28.68 20.49 -37.28
CA GLY A 332 28.74 19.89 -38.62
C GLY A 332 27.81 20.58 -39.63
N PHE A 333 26.68 21.13 -39.18
CA PHE A 333 25.80 21.99 -39.99
C PHE A 333 26.33 23.42 -40.20
N GLY A 334 27.53 23.73 -39.70
CA GLY A 334 28.16 25.04 -39.84
C GLY A 334 27.77 26.05 -38.76
N ARG A 335 27.16 25.61 -37.65
CA ARG A 335 26.85 26.49 -36.52
C ARG A 335 28.01 26.61 -35.54
N GLU A 336 28.14 27.77 -34.91
CA GLU A 336 28.95 27.92 -33.70
C GLU A 336 28.09 27.59 -32.48
N VAL A 337 28.57 26.67 -31.66
CA VAL A 337 27.79 26.14 -30.53
C VAL A 337 28.63 26.16 -29.27
N TYR A 338 28.04 26.66 -28.18
CA TYR A 338 28.64 26.57 -26.85
C TYR A 338 28.03 25.40 -26.08
N LEU A 339 28.85 24.46 -25.61
CA LEU A 339 28.46 23.40 -24.69
C LEU A 339 28.89 23.78 -23.26
N GLY A 340 27.92 24.14 -22.43
CA GLY A 340 28.15 24.48 -21.03
C GLY A 340 27.96 23.29 -20.10
N ASP A 341 28.94 23.04 -19.24
CA ASP A 341 28.85 22.11 -18.11
C ASP A 341 28.29 22.84 -16.89
N VAL A 342 27.13 22.42 -16.38
CA VAL A 342 26.46 23.11 -15.24
C VAL A 342 27.19 22.86 -13.91
N VAL A 343 27.84 21.71 -13.75
CA VAL A 343 28.45 21.29 -12.48
C VAL A 343 29.98 21.35 -12.55
N GLY A 344 30.54 20.98 -13.70
CA GLY A 344 31.96 20.79 -13.87
C GLY A 344 32.68 21.90 -14.64
N THR A 345 33.93 21.63 -14.96
CA THR A 345 34.81 22.54 -15.72
C THR A 345 34.70 22.37 -17.22
N GLY A 346 33.84 21.45 -17.70
CA GLY A 346 33.71 21.09 -19.12
C GLY A 346 34.83 20.22 -19.67
N SER A 347 35.82 19.80 -18.85
CA SER A 347 36.96 18.99 -19.31
C SER A 347 36.57 17.59 -19.79
N GLU A 348 35.67 16.91 -19.07
CA GLU A 348 35.13 15.61 -19.46
C GLU A 348 34.24 15.72 -20.71
N LEU A 349 33.36 16.73 -20.75
CA LEU A 349 32.55 17.02 -21.94
C LEU A 349 33.41 17.32 -23.16
N CYS A 350 34.50 18.08 -23.00
CA CYS A 350 35.42 18.38 -24.09
C CYS A 350 36.08 17.11 -24.63
N ALA A 351 36.45 16.15 -23.77
CA ALA A 351 36.96 14.85 -24.21
C ALA A 351 35.91 14.05 -25.00
N ARG A 352 34.65 14.05 -24.54
CA ARG A 352 33.51 13.41 -25.25
C ARG A 352 33.24 14.07 -26.60
N VAL A 353 33.25 15.41 -26.70
CA VAL A 353 33.09 16.18 -27.95
C VAL A 353 34.21 15.85 -28.96
N ARG A 354 35.47 15.78 -28.51
CA ARG A 354 36.58 15.36 -29.38
C ARG A 354 36.38 13.93 -29.90
N GLY A 355 35.99 13.01 -29.02
CA GLY A 355 35.67 11.63 -29.41
C GLY A 355 34.54 11.56 -30.45
N ALA A 356 33.44 12.29 -30.23
CA ALA A 356 32.32 12.37 -31.15
C ALA A 356 32.68 13.01 -32.50
N SER A 357 33.52 14.05 -32.51
CA SER A 357 34.01 14.69 -33.74
C SER A 357 34.83 13.72 -34.60
N THR A 358 35.65 12.87 -33.97
CA THR A 358 36.47 11.88 -34.70
C THR A 358 35.69 10.68 -35.23
N SER A 359 34.52 10.38 -34.65
CA SER A 359 33.72 9.20 -35.01
C SER A 359 32.73 9.45 -36.16
N ARG A 360 32.42 10.72 -36.45
CA ARG A 360 31.67 11.09 -37.66
C ARG A 360 32.58 10.94 -38.90
N PRO A 361 32.13 10.23 -39.95
CA PRO A 361 32.88 10.21 -41.21
C PRO A 361 33.02 11.65 -41.72
N ARG A 362 34.25 12.06 -42.05
CA ARG A 362 34.55 13.33 -42.73
C ARG A 362 34.09 13.25 -44.19
N ASP A 363 32.79 13.14 -44.41
CA ASP A 363 32.20 13.19 -45.74
C ASP A 363 30.80 13.76 -45.63
N SER A 364 30.71 15.08 -45.83
CA SER A 364 29.55 15.69 -46.48
C SER A 364 29.94 17.08 -46.98
N VAL A 365 29.82 17.23 -48.29
CA VAL A 365 30.04 18.43 -49.11
C VAL A 365 31.50 18.73 -49.49
N ARG A 366 32.08 17.89 -50.37
CA ARG A 366 32.83 18.46 -51.51
C ARG A 366 31.78 19.08 -52.43
N VAL A 367 31.73 20.40 -52.51
CA VAL A 367 31.36 21.04 -53.77
C VAL A 367 32.66 21.02 -54.56
N ASP A 368 32.72 20.26 -55.66
CA ASP A 368 33.84 20.38 -56.57
C ASP A 368 33.82 21.80 -57.17
N PRO A 369 34.85 22.64 -56.94
CA PRO A 369 34.92 23.99 -57.53
C PRO A 369 35.13 23.96 -59.05
N ALA A 370 35.17 22.78 -59.67
CA ALA A 370 35.38 22.56 -61.09
C ALA A 370 34.09 22.22 -61.87
N ALA A 371 32.93 22.13 -61.21
CA ALA A 371 31.67 21.77 -61.87
C ALA A 371 30.94 22.97 -62.54
N ASP A 372 31.36 24.21 -62.28
CA ASP A 372 30.77 25.43 -62.88
C ASP A 372 31.42 25.86 -64.20
N ALA A 373 32.32 25.06 -64.79
CA ALA A 373 32.94 25.37 -66.08
C ALA A 373 32.08 25.02 -67.31
N ASN A 374 30.96 24.30 -67.13
CA ASN A 374 30.06 23.91 -68.21
C ASN A 374 28.61 24.33 -67.92
N ALA A 375 28.40 25.64 -67.77
CA ALA A 375 27.08 26.22 -67.98
C ALA A 375 26.91 26.48 -69.50
N PRO A 376 26.04 25.74 -70.22
CA PRO A 376 25.66 26.16 -71.56
C PRO A 376 24.78 27.42 -71.46
N ALA A 377 25.10 28.36 -72.35
CA ALA A 377 24.46 29.65 -72.48
C ALA A 377 22.93 29.54 -72.60
N ARG A 378 22.26 30.57 -72.05
CA ARG A 378 20.83 30.81 -72.20
C ARG A 378 20.47 30.85 -73.68
N ASP A 379 19.55 29.98 -74.10
CA ASP A 379 18.72 30.25 -75.27
C ASP A 379 17.25 29.95 -74.98
N ARG A 380 16.41 30.77 -75.61
CA ARG A 380 14.98 30.94 -75.32
C ARG A 380 14.12 29.89 -76.00
N LEU A 381 12.90 29.77 -75.47
CA LEU A 381 11.64 29.38 -76.15
C LEU A 381 11.55 27.96 -76.73
N SER A 382 10.67 27.15 -76.14
CA SER A 382 9.47 26.66 -76.86
C SER A 382 8.52 25.87 -75.95
N ALA A 383 7.24 26.16 -76.09
CA ALA A 383 6.14 25.44 -75.49
C ALA A 383 5.85 24.14 -76.28
N SER A 384 5.50 23.04 -75.61
CA SER A 384 4.41 22.14 -76.04
C SER A 384 4.11 21.04 -75.01
N ARG A 385 2.93 21.18 -74.39
CA ARG A 385 1.85 20.20 -74.17
C ARG A 385 2.12 18.70 -73.90
N ALA A 386 1.37 18.25 -72.87
CA ALA A 386 0.66 16.97 -72.64
C ALA A 386 1.20 16.17 -71.43
N GLY A 387 0.40 15.68 -70.48
CA GLY A 387 -1.05 15.72 -70.31
C GLY A 387 -1.48 15.18 -68.93
N ARG A 388 -2.57 15.76 -68.43
CA ARG A 388 -3.65 15.25 -67.55
C ARG A 388 -3.42 14.01 -66.66
N ALA A 389 -3.61 14.20 -65.36
CA ALA A 389 -4.72 13.71 -64.50
C ALA A 389 -4.43 14.22 -63.06
N GLY A 390 -5.33 14.67 -62.19
CA GLY A 390 -6.79 14.71 -62.10
C GLY A 390 -7.14 14.77 -60.60
N ALA A 391 -8.25 15.43 -60.26
CA ALA A 391 -8.90 15.56 -58.93
C ALA A 391 -8.29 16.59 -57.94
N GLN A 392 -8.79 17.82 -57.72
CA GLN A 392 -10.14 18.37 -57.47
C GLN A 392 -10.49 18.43 -55.97
N ARG A 393 -10.65 19.66 -55.45
CA ARG A 393 -11.80 20.22 -54.69
C ARG A 393 -11.34 21.30 -53.67
N THR A 394 -11.65 22.58 -53.96
CA THR A 394 -12.65 23.47 -53.31
C THR A 394 -12.17 24.04 -51.96
N GLY A 395 -12.18 25.34 -51.68
CA GLY A 395 -12.67 26.54 -52.35
C GLY A 395 -12.68 27.69 -51.30
N THR A 396 -12.62 28.95 -51.78
CA THR A 396 -13.35 30.16 -51.31
C THR A 396 -13.28 30.52 -49.81
N ASP A 397 -12.98 31.74 -49.33
CA ASP A 397 -13.15 33.10 -49.86
C ASP A 397 -12.51 34.13 -48.90
N ALA A 398 -12.49 35.40 -49.35
CA ALA A 398 -12.23 36.68 -48.63
C ALA A 398 -10.73 37.08 -48.52
N ALA A 399 -10.17 38.06 -49.23
CA ALA A 399 -10.59 39.41 -49.65
C ALA A 399 -10.76 40.42 -48.50
N VAL A 400 -9.90 41.45 -48.49
CA VAL A 400 -10.18 42.92 -48.40
C VAL A 400 -9.05 43.70 -47.67
N GLU A 401 -8.45 44.64 -48.43
CA GLU A 401 -7.92 46.00 -48.09
C GLU A 401 -6.85 46.20 -46.99
N ALA A 402 -5.90 47.15 -47.05
CA ALA A 402 -5.57 48.22 -47.99
C ALA A 402 -4.17 48.81 -47.70
N ALA A 403 -3.53 49.29 -48.76
CA ALA A 403 -2.69 50.50 -48.93
C ALA A 403 -1.72 50.97 -47.82
N ALA A 404 -0.43 51.12 -48.19
CA ALA A 404 0.16 52.44 -48.49
C ALA A 404 1.60 52.31 -49.02
N ASP A 405 1.80 52.82 -50.24
CA ASP A 405 3.09 53.24 -50.79
C ASP A 405 3.62 54.47 -50.02
N LEU A 406 4.93 54.54 -49.82
CA LEU A 406 5.73 55.77 -50.01
C LEU A 406 7.23 55.44 -49.93
N THR A 407 7.86 55.50 -51.10
CA THR A 407 9.27 55.84 -51.31
C THR A 407 9.69 57.00 -50.42
N ASP A 408 10.79 56.85 -49.69
CA ASP A 408 11.77 57.95 -49.65
C ASP A 408 13.20 57.47 -49.40
N THR A 409 14.10 58.10 -50.14
CA THR A 409 15.50 57.75 -50.32
C THR A 409 16.33 58.69 -49.47
N VAL A 410 17.27 58.20 -48.67
CA VAL A 410 18.35 59.03 -48.14
C VAL A 410 19.68 58.30 -48.28
N GLN A 411 20.45 58.72 -49.29
CA GLN A 411 21.89 58.53 -49.40
C GLN A 411 22.61 59.55 -48.51
N LEU A 412 23.63 59.11 -47.78
CA LEU A 412 24.73 59.95 -47.29
C LEU A 412 26.05 59.13 -47.33
N PRO A 413 27.23 59.79 -47.43
CA PRO A 413 28.13 59.61 -48.56
C PRO A 413 29.34 58.71 -48.28
N ALA A 414 29.92 58.20 -49.38
CA ALA A 414 31.23 57.59 -49.39
C ALA A 414 32.33 58.66 -49.22
N MET A 415 33.18 58.50 -48.20
CA MET A 415 34.51 59.11 -48.15
C MET A 415 35.58 58.07 -48.52
N ARG A 416 36.47 58.52 -49.39
CA ARG A 416 37.51 57.74 -50.07
C ARG A 416 38.87 58.07 -49.45
N LEU A 417 39.74 57.04 -49.45
CA LEU A 417 41.21 57.08 -49.57
C LEU A 417 42.04 57.64 -48.41
N ALA A 418 42.95 56.80 -47.90
CA ALA A 418 44.36 56.90 -48.28
C ALA A 418 45.13 55.62 -47.92
N GLU A 419 45.58 54.90 -48.94
CA GLU A 419 46.74 54.01 -48.86
C GLU A 419 48.02 54.85 -48.71
N GLY A 420 49.01 54.33 -48.00
CA GLY A 420 50.37 54.85 -48.13
C GLY A 420 51.33 54.34 -47.06
N GLY A 421 52.35 53.60 -47.50
CA GLY A 421 53.68 53.73 -46.91
C GLY A 421 54.14 52.60 -46.01
N THR A 422 54.70 51.56 -46.64
CA THR A 422 55.72 50.70 -46.06
C THR A 422 56.96 51.52 -45.67
N ASP A 423 57.52 51.31 -44.48
CA ASP A 423 58.97 51.44 -44.34
C ASP A 423 59.58 50.43 -43.36
N ARG A 424 60.73 49.90 -43.78
CA ARG A 424 61.51 48.87 -43.09
C ARG A 424 62.54 49.55 -42.21
N ALA A 425 62.72 49.07 -40.98
CA ALA A 425 63.97 49.23 -40.26
C ALA A 425 64.31 47.95 -39.51
N ALA A 426 65.35 47.27 -39.98
CA ALA A 426 66.00 46.17 -39.30
C ALA A 426 67.22 46.72 -38.55
N VAL A 427 67.32 46.42 -37.25
CA VAL A 427 68.56 46.50 -36.46
C VAL A 427 68.62 45.23 -35.61
N ARG A 428 69.82 44.64 -35.50
CA ARG A 428 70.05 43.25 -35.08
C ARG A 428 71.18 43.21 -34.03
N VAL A 429 71.12 42.18 -33.16
CA VAL A 429 72.22 41.47 -32.42
C VAL A 429 72.55 41.98 -30.98
N PRO A 430 72.94 41.16 -29.94
CA PRO A 430 72.63 39.75 -29.58
C PRO A 430 72.46 39.38 -28.05
N VAL A 431 71.84 38.21 -27.78
CA VAL A 431 72.28 37.02 -26.94
C VAL A 431 72.32 36.98 -25.37
N ASN A 432 71.70 35.88 -24.88
CA ASN A 432 71.94 35.01 -23.69
C ASN A 432 71.32 35.24 -22.29
N GLY A 433 70.67 34.18 -21.77
CA GLY A 433 70.64 33.82 -20.35
C GLY A 433 69.28 33.37 -19.76
N THR A 434 69.10 32.07 -19.52
CA THR A 434 68.10 31.50 -18.55
C THR A 434 68.77 31.42 -17.16
N PRO A 435 68.08 31.30 -15.97
CA PRO A 435 66.93 30.40 -15.71
C PRO A 435 65.87 30.80 -14.64
N ARG A 436 64.77 30.02 -14.65
CA ARG A 436 63.88 29.56 -13.56
C ARG A 436 63.60 30.48 -12.34
N ARG A 437 62.30 30.78 -12.13
CA ARG A 437 61.76 31.17 -10.82
C ARG A 437 60.54 30.32 -10.46
N ILE A 438 60.68 29.58 -9.35
CA ILE A 438 59.59 28.93 -8.61
C ILE A 438 58.75 30.05 -7.99
N VAL A 439 57.43 30.05 -8.22
CA VAL A 439 56.50 30.93 -7.50
C VAL A 439 55.57 30.07 -6.68
N SER A 440 55.71 30.24 -5.37
CA SER A 440 54.86 29.77 -4.29
C SER A 440 53.41 30.24 -4.47
N VAL A 441 52.48 29.31 -4.28
CA VAL A 441 51.04 29.53 -4.19
C VAL A 441 50.73 30.39 -2.97
N ARG A 442 49.99 31.49 -3.17
CA ARG A 442 49.22 32.17 -2.13
C ARG A 442 47.80 32.37 -2.67
N ALA A 443 46.84 31.78 -1.96
CA ALA A 443 45.43 31.91 -2.23
C ALA A 443 44.95 33.29 -1.78
N ASP A 444 44.42 34.08 -2.73
CA ASP A 444 43.29 35.00 -2.52
C ASP A 444 42.86 35.59 -3.86
N SER A 445 41.57 35.84 -4.00
CA SER A 445 40.79 36.43 -5.12
C SER A 445 40.12 35.48 -6.14
N ASP A 446 38.79 35.55 -6.11
CA ASP A 446 37.76 34.95 -6.98
C ASP A 446 37.81 35.40 -8.47
N ASP A 447 38.91 35.97 -8.97
CA ASP A 447 39.02 36.52 -10.33
C ASP A 447 39.88 35.68 -11.30
N ALA A 448 40.44 34.54 -10.85
CA ALA A 448 41.42 33.76 -11.60
C ALA A 448 40.85 32.63 -12.49
N LEU A 449 39.54 32.60 -12.77
CA LEU A 449 38.92 31.68 -13.73
C LEU A 449 38.76 32.29 -15.14
N SER A 450 39.03 33.57 -15.32
CA SER A 450 38.81 34.32 -16.56
C SER A 450 39.95 34.23 -17.61
N ALA A 451 41.05 33.54 -17.31
CA ALA A 451 42.23 33.53 -18.19
C ALA A 451 42.65 32.13 -18.71
N ARG A 452 41.79 31.11 -18.60
CA ARG A 452 42.01 29.87 -19.38
C ARG A 452 41.27 29.99 -20.71
N PRO A 453 41.95 29.80 -21.86
CA PRO A 453 41.25 29.82 -23.13
C PRO A 453 40.19 28.72 -23.13
N ILE A 454 38.93 29.09 -23.41
CA ILE A 454 37.83 28.14 -23.55
C ILE A 454 38.23 27.17 -24.66
N PRO A 455 38.29 25.85 -24.41
CA PRO A 455 38.71 24.90 -25.42
C PRO A 455 37.69 24.86 -26.55
N VAL A 456 38.16 25.18 -27.76
CA VAL A 456 37.37 25.14 -28.99
C VAL A 456 37.76 23.89 -29.80
N VAL A 457 36.76 23.11 -30.18
CA VAL A 457 36.91 21.93 -31.03
C VAL A 457 36.35 22.25 -32.42
N PRO A 458 37.18 22.35 -33.47
CA PRO A 458 36.67 22.56 -34.82
C PRO A 458 35.95 21.30 -35.33
N VAL A 459 34.77 21.47 -35.92
CA VAL A 459 33.95 20.36 -36.45
C VAL A 459 33.42 20.76 -37.82
N GLY A 460 34.03 20.24 -38.89
CA GLY A 460 33.62 20.54 -40.26
C GLY A 460 33.73 22.04 -40.57
N ARG A 461 32.59 22.70 -40.82
CA ARG A 461 32.49 24.14 -41.11
C ARG A 461 32.20 25.00 -39.87
N GLY A 462 31.90 24.39 -38.72
CA GLY A 462 31.60 25.08 -37.47
C GLY A 462 32.61 24.76 -36.38
N ALA A 463 32.32 25.24 -35.17
CA ALA A 463 33.14 25.04 -34.00
C ALA A 463 32.29 24.82 -32.74
N VAL A 464 32.80 23.99 -31.83
CA VAL A 464 32.20 23.75 -30.51
C VAL A 464 33.13 24.32 -29.44
N ALA A 465 32.67 25.35 -28.73
CA ALA A 465 33.33 25.82 -27.52
C ALA A 465 32.77 25.06 -26.31
N VAL A 466 33.63 24.53 -25.43
CA VAL A 466 33.20 23.77 -24.26
C VAL A 466 33.72 24.42 -22.99
N GLY A 467 32.87 24.70 -22.02
CA GLY A 467 33.29 25.38 -20.80
C GLY A 467 32.28 25.28 -19.66
N PRO A 468 32.57 25.90 -18.50
CA PRO A 468 31.60 25.98 -17.41
C PRO A 468 30.39 26.83 -17.83
N ALA A 469 29.21 26.53 -17.28
CA ALA A 469 27.98 27.18 -17.71
C ALA A 469 27.98 28.72 -17.54
N GLY A 470 28.66 29.25 -16.53
CA GLY A 470 28.79 30.70 -16.30
C GLY A 470 29.72 31.44 -17.27
N ALA A 471 30.47 30.74 -18.12
CA ALA A 471 31.33 31.32 -19.15
C ALA A 471 30.68 31.32 -20.54
N ALA A 472 29.37 31.05 -20.62
CA ALA A 472 28.63 31.06 -21.87
C ALA A 472 28.67 32.46 -22.52
N PRO A 473 28.94 32.55 -23.84
CA PRO A 473 28.90 33.82 -24.56
C PRO A 473 27.48 34.40 -24.57
N HIS A 474 27.37 35.73 -24.58
CA HIS A 474 26.10 36.45 -24.63
C HIS A 474 25.66 36.82 -26.07
N ASP A 475 26.50 36.52 -27.07
CA ASP A 475 26.28 36.82 -28.50
C ASP A 475 25.56 35.68 -29.26
N ASP A 476 25.14 35.93 -30.52
CA ASP A 476 24.28 35.17 -31.47
C ASP A 476 24.63 33.67 -31.77
N GLY A 477 25.06 32.90 -30.77
CA GLY A 477 25.39 31.48 -30.87
C GLY A 477 24.35 30.58 -30.19
N LEU A 478 24.28 29.31 -30.63
CA LEU A 478 23.41 28.32 -29.98
C LEU A 478 24.10 27.81 -28.70
N VAL A 479 23.48 28.03 -27.55
CA VAL A 479 23.99 27.57 -26.24
C VAL A 479 23.27 26.30 -25.81
N LEU A 480 24.02 25.23 -25.54
CA LEU A 480 23.54 23.96 -25.00
C LEU A 480 24.14 23.71 -23.62
N PHE A 481 23.31 23.55 -22.59
CA PHE A 481 23.75 23.18 -21.25
C PHE A 481 23.54 21.70 -20.97
N ASP A 482 24.59 21.06 -20.46
CA ASP A 482 24.56 19.68 -19.96
C ASP A 482 24.38 19.72 -18.43
N ALA A 483 23.18 19.38 -17.96
CA ALA A 483 22.82 19.51 -16.55
C ALA A 483 22.54 18.16 -15.88
N PRO A 484 23.03 17.94 -14.63
CA PRO A 484 22.73 16.73 -13.86
C PRO A 484 21.22 16.59 -13.60
N PRO A 485 20.79 15.42 -13.08
CA PRO A 485 19.40 15.23 -12.70
C PRO A 485 18.93 16.29 -11.71
N LEU A 486 17.67 16.72 -11.84
CA LEU A 486 17.06 17.75 -10.99
C LEU A 486 16.99 17.38 -9.50
N ASP A 487 17.22 16.11 -9.16
CA ASP A 487 17.29 15.62 -7.79
C ASP A 487 18.63 15.98 -7.10
N ASP A 488 19.68 16.20 -7.87
CA ASP A 488 21.05 16.22 -7.37
C ASP A 488 21.67 17.63 -7.30
N ASP A 489 21.14 18.63 -8.01
CA ASP A 489 21.71 19.99 -7.99
C ASP A 489 20.67 21.13 -8.16
N ALA A 490 20.65 22.05 -7.19
CA ALA A 490 19.83 23.26 -7.20
C ALA A 490 20.35 24.34 -8.17
N ARG A 491 21.63 24.28 -8.60
CA ARG A 491 22.23 25.25 -9.54
C ARG A 491 21.61 25.13 -10.93
N GLY A 492 21.34 23.92 -11.39
CA GLY A 492 20.65 23.68 -12.66
C GLY A 492 19.26 24.31 -12.71
N VAL A 493 18.53 24.28 -11.59
CA VAL A 493 17.18 24.88 -11.47
C VAL A 493 17.21 26.41 -11.63
N ARG A 494 18.26 27.09 -11.15
CA ARG A 494 18.38 28.55 -11.30
C ARG A 494 18.68 28.98 -12.73
N MET A 495 19.36 28.14 -13.51
CA MET A 495 19.68 28.41 -14.91
C MET A 495 18.54 28.06 -15.87
N LEU A 496 17.43 27.51 -15.35
CA LEU A 496 16.27 27.08 -16.14
C LEU A 496 15.28 28.21 -16.45
N GLU A 497 15.35 29.37 -15.78
CA GLU A 497 14.36 30.45 -15.89
C GLU A 497 14.14 30.89 -17.35
N ASP A 498 15.20 30.95 -18.16
CA ASP A 498 15.14 31.37 -19.57
C ASP A 498 15.45 30.26 -20.59
N ALA A 499 15.73 29.05 -20.13
CA ALA A 499 16.16 27.93 -20.98
C ALA A 499 15.00 27.08 -21.52
N ALA A 500 15.20 26.41 -22.66
CA ALA A 500 14.31 25.35 -23.13
C ALA A 500 14.77 23.99 -22.57
N ALA A 501 13.96 23.37 -21.72
CA ALA A 501 14.33 22.11 -21.05
C ALA A 501 14.02 20.87 -21.90
N VAL A 502 15.01 20.00 -22.11
CA VAL A 502 14.89 18.73 -22.83
C VAL A 502 15.23 17.56 -21.90
N LEU A 503 14.26 16.66 -21.69
CA LEU A 503 14.44 15.47 -20.86
C LEU A 503 14.98 14.29 -21.65
N VAL A 504 16.02 13.63 -21.14
CA VAL A 504 16.60 12.41 -21.69
C VAL A 504 16.05 11.23 -20.90
N ALA A 505 15.58 10.19 -21.59
CA ALA A 505 15.13 8.95 -20.96
C ALA A 505 15.63 7.71 -21.71
N VAL A 506 15.91 6.65 -20.99
CA VAL A 506 16.40 5.37 -21.52
C VAL A 506 15.33 4.30 -21.35
N PRO A 507 14.83 3.69 -22.44
CA PRO A 507 13.85 2.61 -22.35
C PRO A 507 14.32 1.46 -21.47
N HIS A 508 13.41 0.93 -20.65
CA HIS A 508 13.63 -0.14 -19.67
C HIS A 508 14.58 0.20 -18.51
N ARG A 509 15.20 1.40 -18.48
CA ARG A 509 16.02 1.89 -17.36
C ARG A 509 15.32 3.01 -16.59
N THR A 510 14.80 4.02 -17.28
CA THR A 510 14.12 5.16 -16.65
C THR A 510 12.76 4.75 -16.08
N ARG A 511 12.51 5.05 -14.81
CA ARG A 511 11.20 4.81 -14.19
C ARG A 511 10.23 5.92 -14.56
N LEU A 512 8.97 5.54 -14.83
CA LEU A 512 7.93 6.49 -15.24
C LEU A 512 7.68 7.56 -14.17
N ALA A 513 7.72 7.16 -12.89
CA ALA A 513 7.52 8.06 -11.76
C ALA A 513 8.72 9.01 -11.53
N GLU A 514 9.92 8.66 -11.96
CA GLU A 514 11.09 9.54 -11.88
C GLU A 514 11.04 10.58 -13.01
N LEU A 515 10.78 10.14 -14.24
CA LEU A 515 10.61 11.04 -15.38
C LEU A 515 9.48 12.05 -15.15
N ARG A 516 8.34 11.59 -14.61
CA ARG A 516 7.21 12.47 -14.27
C ARG A 516 7.56 13.48 -13.17
N ARG A 517 8.26 13.05 -12.11
CA ARG A 517 8.72 13.97 -11.06
C ARG A 517 9.70 15.01 -11.59
N ALA A 518 10.61 14.63 -12.49
CA ALA A 518 11.52 15.58 -13.12
C ALA A 518 10.76 16.63 -13.95
N ALA A 519 9.76 16.20 -14.74
CA ALA A 519 8.91 17.11 -15.51
C ALA A 519 8.04 18.02 -14.62
N ASP A 520 7.44 17.49 -13.57
CA ASP A 520 6.62 18.26 -12.62
C ASP A 520 7.47 19.32 -11.90
N ARG A 521 8.73 19.01 -11.55
CA ARG A 521 9.64 20.00 -10.95
C ARG A 521 10.09 21.07 -11.93
N LEU A 522 10.37 20.70 -13.17
CA LEU A 522 10.65 21.64 -14.25
C LEU A 522 9.49 22.64 -14.41
N ALA A 523 8.25 22.14 -14.46
CA ALA A 523 7.06 22.99 -14.50
C ALA A 523 6.92 23.86 -13.23
N ALA A 524 7.20 23.32 -12.04
CA ALA A 524 7.16 24.09 -10.79
C ALA A 524 8.24 25.18 -10.71
N ALA A 525 9.38 24.99 -11.38
CA ALA A 525 10.44 25.99 -11.54
C ALA A 525 10.15 27.03 -12.64
N GLY A 526 8.97 26.99 -13.27
CA GLY A 526 8.58 27.93 -14.32
C GLY A 526 9.08 27.57 -15.73
N CYS A 527 9.77 26.44 -15.89
CA CYS A 527 10.35 25.99 -17.16
C CYS A 527 9.81 24.59 -17.53
N PRO A 528 8.60 24.47 -18.12
CA PRO A 528 8.06 23.17 -18.50
C PRO A 528 8.93 22.48 -19.55
N ALA A 529 8.97 21.15 -19.50
CA ALA A 529 9.73 20.36 -20.46
C ALA A 529 9.29 20.66 -21.91
N SER A 530 10.22 21.16 -22.72
CA SER A 530 10.00 21.52 -24.13
C SER A 530 10.08 20.30 -25.06
N GLY A 531 10.65 19.19 -24.58
CA GLY A 531 10.62 17.92 -25.28
C GLY A 531 11.32 16.79 -24.55
N VAL A 532 11.16 15.57 -25.07
CA VAL A 532 11.81 14.36 -24.56
C VAL A 532 12.59 13.64 -25.65
N VAL A 533 13.81 13.19 -25.33
CA VAL A 533 14.67 12.39 -26.20
C VAL A 533 14.83 11.00 -25.60
N LEU A 534 14.60 9.97 -26.42
CA LEU A 534 14.80 8.58 -26.01
C LEU A 534 16.14 8.04 -26.47
N VAL A 535 17.01 7.68 -25.53
CA VAL A 535 18.29 7.02 -25.83
C VAL A 535 18.10 5.51 -25.70
N ARG A 536 17.99 4.82 -26.84
CA ARG A 536 17.89 3.35 -26.90
C ARG A 536 19.26 2.72 -26.78
N GLY A 537 19.72 2.56 -25.53
CA GLY A 537 20.89 1.76 -25.17
C GLY A 537 20.62 0.25 -25.18
N ARG A 538 21.68 -0.54 -25.06
CA ARG A 538 21.59 -2.00 -24.89
C ARG A 538 20.76 -2.37 -23.64
N THR A 539 19.66 -3.11 -23.84
CA THR A 539 19.02 -3.93 -22.79
C THR A 539 19.83 -5.17 -22.53
#